data_AF-A0A9E3K3V0-F1
#
_entry.id   AF-A0A9E3K3V0-F1
#
_cell.length_a   1.000
_cell.length_b   1.000
_cell.length_c   1.000
_cell.angle_alpha   90.00
_cell.angle_beta   90.00
_cell.angle_gamma   90.00
#
_symmetry.space_group_name_H-M   'P 1'
#
loop_
_entity.id
_entity.type
_entity.pdbx_description
1 polymer ?
#
loop_
_entity_poly.entity_id
_entity_poly.type
_entity_poly.pdbx_seq_one_letter_code
_entity_poly.pdbx_strand_id
1 'polypeptide(L)'
;MALSWDDEPTTAAPAAAAGNPEASAADVAKRVNADDKRIINAKTDVNQLVPFKYKWAWDKYLAGCANHWMPQEVNMQRDIELWKNPNGLTED
;
A
#
# COMPACT_ATOMS: atom_id res chain seq x y z
N MET A 1 -10.23 20.12 -33.71
CA MET A 1 -10.30 18.65 -33.55
C MET A 1 -10.31 18.39 -32.05
N ALA A 2 -11.50 18.40 -31.46
CA ALA A 2 -11.69 18.22 -30.02
C ALA A 2 -11.91 16.73 -29.75
N LEU A 3 -11.12 16.14 -28.86
CA LEU A 3 -11.29 14.76 -28.42
C LEU A 3 -12.37 14.77 -27.33
N SER A 4 -13.57 14.31 -27.67
CA SER A 4 -14.69 14.09 -26.75
C SER A 4 -14.41 12.89 -25.85
N TRP A 5 -14.43 13.10 -24.55
CA TRP A 5 -14.26 12.08 -23.50
C TRP A 5 -15.63 11.59 -23.00
N ASP A 6 -16.50 11.16 -23.91
CA ASP A 6 -17.71 10.42 -23.54
C ASP A 6 -17.46 8.93 -23.83
N ASP A 7 -16.83 8.25 -22.87
CA ASP A 7 -16.73 6.80 -22.82
C ASP A 7 -17.93 6.28 -21.99
N GLU A 8 -18.85 5.61 -22.66
CA GLU A 8 -19.98 4.91 -22.02
C GLU A 8 -19.45 3.87 -21.01
N PRO A 9 -20.05 3.73 -19.81
CA PRO A 9 -19.58 2.75 -18.84
C PRO A 9 -19.87 1.34 -19.36
N THR A 10 -18.87 0.69 -19.94
CA THR A 10 -18.94 -0.76 -20.20
C THR A 10 -19.02 -1.47 -18.85
N THR A 11 -20.17 -2.05 -18.56
CA THR A 11 -20.38 -2.89 -17.37
C THR A 11 -19.58 -4.18 -17.56
N ALA A 12 -18.30 -4.15 -17.18
CA ALA A 12 -17.50 -5.34 -17.02
C ALA A 12 -18.11 -6.17 -15.88
N ALA A 13 -18.71 -7.31 -16.25
CA ALA A 13 -19.12 -8.36 -15.32
C ALA A 13 -17.96 -8.72 -14.37
N PRO A 14 -18.23 -9.07 -13.10
CA PRO A 14 -17.17 -9.40 -12.17
C PRO A 14 -16.42 -10.63 -12.70
N ALA A 15 -15.16 -10.43 -13.08
CA ALA A 15 -14.23 -11.51 -13.33
C ALA A 15 -14.15 -12.34 -12.04
N ALA A 16 -14.57 -13.59 -12.14
CA ALA A 16 -14.57 -14.56 -11.05
C ALA A 16 -13.22 -14.52 -10.33
N ALA A 17 -13.27 -14.15 -9.06
CA ALA A 17 -12.12 -14.18 -8.17
C ALA A 17 -11.50 -15.58 -8.20
N ALA A 18 -10.25 -15.66 -8.64
CA ALA A 18 -9.48 -16.89 -8.57
C ALA A 18 -9.34 -17.31 -7.09
N GLY A 19 -10.12 -18.32 -6.73
CA GLY A 19 -10.11 -19.14 -5.51
C GLY A 19 -9.16 -18.74 -4.39
N ASN A 20 -9.63 -17.88 -3.50
CA ASN A 20 -9.37 -18.08 -2.08
C ASN A 20 -10.44 -19.06 -1.58
N PRO A 21 -10.14 -20.11 -0.81
CA PRO A 21 -11.19 -20.83 -0.10
C PRO A 21 -11.89 -19.80 0.78
N GLU A 22 -13.11 -19.40 0.42
CA GLU A 22 -13.90 -18.48 1.24
C GLU A 22 -14.03 -19.13 2.61
N ALA A 23 -13.43 -18.50 3.62
CA ALA A 23 -13.53 -18.95 5.00
C ALA A 23 -15.02 -19.03 5.33
N SER A 24 -15.47 -20.14 5.92
CA SER A 24 -16.87 -20.29 6.26
C SER A 24 -17.29 -19.18 7.23
N ALA A 25 -18.57 -18.81 7.27
CA ALA A 25 -19.06 -17.81 8.22
C ALA A 25 -18.71 -18.17 9.69
N ALA A 26 -18.57 -19.46 9.99
CA ALA A 26 -18.12 -19.96 11.28
C ALA A 26 -16.61 -19.72 11.54
N ASP A 27 -15.77 -19.78 10.51
CA ASP A 27 -14.32 -19.54 10.62
C ASP A 27 -14.02 -18.06 10.86
N VAL A 28 -14.75 -17.15 10.22
CA VAL A 28 -14.62 -15.69 10.43
C VAL A 28 -15.10 -15.27 11.81
N ALA A 29 -16.16 -15.91 12.33
CA ALA A 29 -16.66 -15.63 13.68
C ALA A 29 -15.70 -16.11 14.80
N LYS A 30 -14.72 -16.98 14.48
CA LYS A 30 -13.77 -17.50 15.44
C LYS A 30 -12.68 -16.47 15.73
N ARG A 31 -12.44 -16.22 17.03
CA ARG A 31 -11.31 -15.36 17.47
C ARG A 31 -9.97 -15.99 17.10
N VAL A 32 -9.07 -15.17 16.56
CA VAL A 32 -7.70 -15.58 16.21
C VAL A 32 -6.81 -15.68 17.46
N ASN A 33 -6.00 -16.74 17.55
CA ASN A 33 -4.92 -16.85 18.54
C ASN A 33 -3.60 -16.29 17.95
N ALA A 34 -2.85 -15.54 18.75
CA ALA A 34 -1.57 -14.97 18.35
C ALA A 34 -0.56 -16.04 17.91
N ASP A 35 -0.48 -17.17 18.61
CA ASP A 35 0.54 -18.21 18.36
C ASP A 35 0.39 -18.88 17.00
N ASP A 36 -0.82 -18.92 16.46
CA ASP A 36 -1.14 -19.54 15.17
C ASP A 36 -0.78 -18.65 13.96
N LYS A 37 -0.59 -17.34 14.15
CA LYS A 37 -0.27 -16.42 13.05
C LYS A 37 1.11 -16.75 12.46
N ARG A 38 1.25 -16.72 11.13
CA ARG A 38 2.51 -16.90 10.38
C ARG A 38 2.66 -15.75 9.38
N ILE A 39 3.89 -15.38 9.03
CA ILE A 39 4.15 -14.34 8.01
C ILE A 39 3.72 -14.84 6.62
N ILE A 40 3.97 -16.11 6.34
CA ILE A 40 3.60 -16.80 5.10
C ILE A 40 2.80 -18.06 5.43
N ASN A 41 1.88 -18.43 4.55
CA ASN A 41 1.10 -19.67 4.61
C ASN A 41 0.35 -19.91 5.95
N ALA A 42 -0.08 -18.84 6.62
CA ALA A 42 -0.94 -18.95 7.80
C ALA A 42 -2.34 -19.46 7.39
N LYS A 43 -2.99 -20.20 8.30
CA LYS A 43 -4.41 -20.60 8.16
C LYS A 43 -5.37 -19.77 9.01
N THR A 44 -4.84 -18.84 9.80
CA THR A 44 -5.63 -17.91 10.63
C THR A 44 -6.29 -16.84 9.77
N ASP A 45 -7.48 -16.37 10.15
CA ASP A 45 -8.14 -15.24 9.51
C ASP A 45 -7.24 -13.99 9.49
N VAL A 46 -6.99 -13.46 8.29
CA VAL A 46 -6.10 -12.32 8.03
C VAL A 46 -6.82 -10.97 8.17
N ASN A 47 -8.15 -10.96 8.13
CA ASN A 47 -8.94 -9.74 8.25
C ASN A 47 -9.06 -9.25 9.71
N GLN A 48 -8.73 -10.11 10.67
CA GLN A 48 -8.67 -9.76 12.09
C GLN A 48 -7.28 -9.26 12.48
N LEU A 49 -7.16 -7.95 12.68
CA LEU A 49 -5.88 -7.30 13.04
C LEU A 49 -5.30 -7.84 14.36
N VAL A 50 -6.16 -7.98 15.37
CA VAL A 50 -5.80 -8.44 16.73
C VAL A 50 -6.00 -9.95 16.89
N PRO A 51 -5.20 -10.62 17.75
CA PRO A 51 -4.06 -10.10 18.51
C PRO A 51 -2.79 -9.92 17.66
N PHE A 52 -1.91 -9.02 18.10
CA PHE A 52 -0.62 -8.79 17.46
C PHE A 52 0.42 -9.84 17.87
N LYS A 53 0.97 -10.58 16.89
CA LYS A 53 2.13 -11.46 17.09
C LYS A 53 3.46 -10.76 16.80
N TYR A 54 3.53 -10.06 15.68
CA TYR A 54 4.76 -9.43 15.19
C TYR A 54 4.83 -7.96 15.60
N LYS A 55 5.19 -7.70 16.85
CA LYS A 55 5.25 -6.34 17.41
C LYS A 55 6.18 -5.41 16.63
N TRP A 56 7.29 -5.92 16.11
CA TRP A 56 8.21 -5.17 15.27
C TRP A 56 7.53 -4.58 14.02
N ALA A 57 6.59 -5.30 13.40
CA ALA A 57 5.91 -4.85 12.20
C ALA A 57 4.93 -3.71 12.52
N TRP A 58 4.23 -3.84 13.66
CA TRP A 58 3.38 -2.78 14.18
C TRP A 58 4.18 -1.51 14.51
N ASP A 59 5.35 -1.66 15.13
CA ASP A 59 6.21 -0.53 15.45
C ASP A 59 6.76 0.16 14.19
N LYS A 60 7.08 -0.61 13.14
CA LYS A 60 7.44 -0.06 11.83
C LYS A 60 6.30 0.67 11.15
N TYR A 61 5.06 0.15 11.25
CA TYR A 61 3.88 0.85 10.75
C TYR A 61 3.69 2.21 11.44
N LEU A 62 3.73 2.25 12.78
CA LEU A 62 3.62 3.49 13.54
C LEU A 62 4.75 4.48 13.22
N ALA A 63 5.99 3.98 13.09
CA ALA A 63 7.11 4.82 12.69
C ALA A 63 6.91 5.40 11.28
N GLY A 64 6.33 4.63 10.34
CA GLY A 64 5.96 5.14 9.01
C GLY A 64 4.92 6.24 9.09
N CYS A 65 3.85 6.05 9.87
CA CYS A 65 2.81 7.07 10.09
C CYS A 65 3.38 8.36 10.70
N ALA A 66 4.32 8.24 11.65
CA ALA A 66 4.95 9.38 12.29
C ALA A 66 5.91 10.16 11.37
N ASN A 67 6.37 9.54 10.28
CA ASN A 67 7.31 10.12 9.31
C ASN A 67 6.63 10.52 7.99
N HIS A 68 5.35 10.85 8.02
CA HIS A 68 4.64 11.37 6.84
C HIS A 68 5.26 12.70 6.38
N TRP A 69 5.56 12.81 5.08
CA TRP A 69 6.00 14.03 4.41
C TRP A 69 5.45 14.06 2.98
N MET A 70 5.37 15.25 2.41
CA MET A 70 4.96 15.47 1.01
C MET A 70 6.11 16.08 0.20
N PRO A 71 6.36 15.63 -1.04
CA PRO A 71 7.44 16.16 -1.87
C PRO A 71 7.43 17.68 -2.07
N GLN A 72 6.24 18.29 -2.09
CA GLN A 72 6.05 19.73 -2.25
C GLN A 72 6.50 20.55 -1.03
N GLU A 73 6.78 19.90 0.11
CA GLU A 73 7.29 20.57 1.32
C GLU A 73 8.77 20.98 1.18
N VAL A 74 9.51 20.40 0.24
CA VAL A 74 10.92 20.73 -0.02
C VAL A 74 11.02 21.68 -1.23
N ASN A 75 11.59 22.86 -1.01
CA ASN A 75 11.75 23.86 -2.08
C ASN A 75 12.87 23.47 -3.06
N MET A 76 12.54 23.43 -4.35
CA MET A 76 13.45 23.01 -5.43
C MET A 76 14.11 24.17 -6.20
N GLN A 77 13.94 25.44 -5.82
CA GLN A 77 14.41 26.56 -6.66
C GLN A 77 15.93 26.55 -6.87
N ARG A 78 16.70 26.28 -5.82
CA ARG A 78 18.17 26.20 -5.92
C ARG A 78 18.64 25.03 -6.77
N ASP A 79 18.01 23.87 -6.61
CA ASP A 79 18.28 22.68 -7.42
C ASP A 79 17.94 22.92 -8.90
N ILE A 80 16.86 23.65 -9.18
CA ILE A 80 16.49 24.07 -10.55
C ILE A 80 17.53 25.03 -11.15
N GLU A 81 18.00 26.01 -10.37
CA GLU A 81 19.05 26.94 -10.79
C GLU A 81 20.37 26.21 -11.08
N LEU A 82 20.76 25.29 -10.20
CA LEU A 82 21.96 24.45 -10.34
C LEU A 82 21.88 23.61 -11.62
N TRP A 83 20.75 22.93 -11.83
CA TRP A 83 20.53 22.07 -13.00
C TRP A 83 20.61 22.83 -14.33
N LYS A 84 20.16 24.09 -14.34
CA LYS A 84 20.19 24.95 -15.54
C LYS A 84 21.54 25.59 -15.80
N ASN A 85 22.45 25.62 -14.82
CA ASN A 85 23.76 26.21 -14.97
C ASN A 85 24.67 25.25 -15.78
N PRO A 86 25.18 25.66 -16.96
CA PRO A 86 26.07 24.83 -17.78
C PRO A 86 27.36 24.40 -17.08
N ASN A 87 27.79 25.16 -16.06
CA ASN A 87 28.95 24.85 -15.23
C ASN A 87 28.55 24.38 -13.82
N GLY A 88 27.28 24.01 -13.62
CA GLY A 88 26.70 23.71 -12.30
C GLY A 88 27.00 22.30 -11.81
N LEU A 89 27.18 21.33 -12.71
CA LEU A 89 27.46 19.93 -12.39
C LEU A 89 28.66 19.46 -13.21
N THR A 90 29.50 18.60 -12.62
CA THR A 90 30.57 17.91 -13.34
C THR A 90 30.01 16.67 -14.03
N GLU A 91 30.68 16.21 -15.08
CA GLU A 91 30.49 14.84 -15.57
C GLU A 91 31.05 13.84 -14.55
N ASP A 92 30.52 12.62 -14.56
CA ASP A 92 30.94 11.51 -13.68
C ASP A 92 32.43 11.13 -13.85
#